data_AF-A0A2V8P4L5-F1
#
_entry.id   AF-A0A2V8P4L5-F1
#
_cell.length_a   1.000
_cell.length_b   1.000
_cell.length_c   1.000
_cell.angle_alpha   90.00
_cell.angle_beta   90.00
_cell.angle_gamma   90.00
#
_symmetry.space_group_name_H-M   'P 1'
#
loop_
_entity.id
_entity.type
_entity.pdbx_description
1 polymer ?
#
loop_
_entity_poly.entity_id
_entity_poly.type
_entity_poly.pdbx_seq_one_letter_code
_entity_poly.pdbx_strand_id
1 'polypeptide(L)'
;MNIVNWLNPVIWNQSTRQFGTPEPVVDKPKSEPGESSAASFNLAHALEAKLGSETAAEWVFIIISLVAAGVGISLGLLFYVKSPSLADVWAARLGPLYRASFNKYWIDEFYGMALTRRTMDLARAVFAFDSKVVDGGVNGSAWLTRLSSRITGGTDKYLVDGLVNAIAGFIVRLMSPIVRAVQTGFIQNYALVMVIGLLVAVALYLVKVF
;
A
#
# COMPACT_ATOMS: atom_id res chain seq x y z
N MET A 1 4.75 41.37 39.22
CA MET A 1 5.37 40.10 38.81
C MET A 1 4.84 39.76 37.43
N ASN A 2 5.61 40.05 36.37
CA ASN A 2 5.19 39.86 34.98
C ASN A 2 5.35 38.39 34.58
N ILE A 3 4.24 37.66 34.60
CA ILE A 3 4.08 36.36 33.98
C ILE A 3 3.73 36.65 32.52
N VAL A 4 4.70 36.62 31.60
CA VAL A 4 4.64 36.09 30.20
C VAL A 4 6.00 36.40 29.54
N ASN A 5 7.03 35.57 29.75
CA ASN A 5 8.27 35.61 28.96
C ASN A 5 8.40 34.42 27.98
N TRP A 6 7.43 33.49 27.97
CA TRP A 6 7.46 32.25 27.19
C TRP A 6 7.07 32.41 25.72
N LEU A 7 6.53 33.57 25.33
CA LEU A 7 6.13 33.88 23.96
C LEU A 7 7.20 34.65 23.17
N ASN A 8 8.35 34.97 23.77
CA ASN A 8 9.43 35.61 23.03
C ASN A 8 10.10 34.56 22.12
N PRO A 9 10.02 34.71 20.78
CA PRO A 9 10.62 33.74 19.88
C PRO A 9 12.13 33.77 20.07
N VAL A 10 12.69 32.61 20.40
CA VAL A 10 14.15 32.41 20.42
C VAL A 10 14.58 32.21 18.98
N ILE A 11 15.07 33.28 18.37
CA ILE A 11 15.51 33.29 16.97
C ILE A 11 17.04 33.24 16.96
N TRP A 12 17.61 32.52 15.99
CA TRP A 12 19.04 32.53 15.75
C TRP A 12 19.50 33.93 15.33
N ASN A 13 20.41 34.53 16.09
CA ASN A 13 21.01 35.82 15.74
C ASN A 13 22.32 35.59 14.97
N GLN A 14 22.35 35.99 13.69
CA GLN A 14 23.53 35.82 12.83
C GLN A 14 24.73 36.68 13.27
N SER A 15 24.50 37.83 13.91
CA SER A 15 25.56 38.74 14.35
C SER A 15 26.29 38.22 15.59
N THR A 16 25.58 37.62 16.54
CA THR A 16 26.15 37.14 17.81
C THR A 16 26.40 35.64 17.85
N ARG A 17 25.93 34.90 16.83
CA ARG A 17 25.98 33.42 16.73
C ARG A 17 25.44 32.72 17.99
N GLN A 18 24.44 33.32 18.62
CA GLN A 18 23.79 32.81 19.82
C GLN A 18 22.27 32.92 19.67
N PHE A 19 21.56 32.06 20.40
CA PHE A 19 20.11 32.08 20.50
C PHE A 19 19.68 33.02 21.62
N GLY A 20 18.80 33.99 21.33
CA GLY A 20 18.35 34.98 22.30
C GLY A 20 17.08 35.71 21.87
N THR A 21 16.52 36.53 22.76
CA THR A 21 15.41 37.42 22.45
C THR A 21 15.89 38.60 21.61
N PRO A 22 15.06 39.17 20.71
CA PRO A 22 15.47 40.32 19.90
C PRO A 22 15.87 41.50 20.81
N GLU A 23 17.16 41.84 20.84
CA GLU A 23 17.60 43.13 21.39
C GLU A 23 17.10 44.24 20.45
N PRO A 24 16.71 45.42 20.97
CA PRO A 24 16.35 46.56 20.14
C PRO A 24 17.51 46.86 19.18
N VAL A 25 17.18 47.00 17.90
CA VAL A 25 18.16 47.27 16.84
C VAL A 25 18.81 48.62 17.10
N VAL A 26 19.93 48.60 17.82
CA VAL A 26 20.88 49.71 17.84
C VAL A 26 21.58 49.66 16.49
N ASP A 27 21.33 50.65 15.65
CA ASP A 27 21.97 50.81 14.34
C ASP A 27 23.48 50.73 14.52
N LYS A 28 24.06 49.59 14.14
CA LYS A 28 25.51 49.45 14.05
C LYS A 28 25.96 50.13 12.76
N PRO A 29 27.06 50.89 12.78
CA PRO A 29 27.62 51.46 11.56
C PRO A 29 27.95 50.31 10.58
N LYS A 30 27.55 50.50 9.32
CA LYS A 30 27.80 49.59 8.19
C LYS A 30 29.27 49.12 8.25
N SER A 31 29.48 47.86 8.63
CA SER A 31 30.79 47.21 8.58
C SER A 31 30.86 46.36 7.32
N GLU A 32 31.83 46.77 6.50
CA GLU A 32 32.57 46.15 5.39
C GLU A 32 32.11 44.83 4.72
N PRO A 33 32.30 44.73 3.39
CA PRO A 33 31.98 43.54 2.62
C PRO A 33 33.07 42.47 2.79
N GLY A 34 32.70 41.34 3.39
CA GLY A 34 33.55 40.17 3.43
C GLY A 34 32.77 38.89 3.68
N GLU A 35 32.47 38.14 2.61
CA GLU A 35 32.79 36.70 2.51
C GLU A 35 32.31 36.10 1.18
N SER A 36 33.28 35.71 0.35
CA SER A 36 33.31 34.53 -0.53
C SER A 36 32.00 34.11 -1.22
N SER A 37 31.77 34.64 -2.42
CA SER A 37 31.07 33.88 -3.47
C SER A 37 32.13 33.36 -4.45
N ALA A 38 32.40 32.06 -4.36
CA ALA A 38 33.27 31.31 -5.23
C ALA A 38 33.10 31.72 -6.70
N ALA A 39 34.19 32.20 -7.32
CA ALA A 39 34.44 32.35 -8.76
C ALA A 39 33.20 32.29 -9.68
N SER A 40 32.19 33.09 -9.38
CA SER A 40 31.07 33.33 -10.26
C SER A 40 31.49 34.51 -11.11
N PHE A 41 31.40 34.36 -12.42
CA PHE A 41 31.49 35.46 -13.37
C PHE A 41 30.30 36.40 -13.14
N ASN A 42 30.25 37.09 -11.99
CA ASN A 42 29.26 38.09 -11.67
C ASN A 42 29.63 39.34 -12.46
N LEU A 43 29.25 39.31 -13.74
CA LEU A 43 29.30 40.43 -14.67
C LEU A 43 28.69 41.69 -14.04
N ALA A 44 27.71 41.52 -13.13
CA ALA A 44 27.11 42.61 -12.38
C ALA A 44 28.09 43.39 -11.51
N HIS A 45 28.80 42.71 -10.61
CA HIS A 45 29.83 43.36 -9.78
C HIS A 45 31.01 43.86 -10.61
N ALA A 46 31.39 43.16 -11.68
CA ALA A 46 32.46 43.61 -12.56
C ALA A 46 32.10 44.91 -13.32
N LEU A 47 30.83 45.08 -13.68
CA LEU A 47 30.30 46.31 -14.29
C LEU A 47 30.13 47.43 -13.27
N GLU A 48 29.63 47.11 -12.07
CA GLU A 48 29.46 48.05 -10.96
C GLU A 48 30.80 48.66 -10.51
N ALA A 49 31.85 47.84 -10.35
CA ALA A 49 33.19 48.32 -10.00
C ALA A 49 33.80 49.25 -11.06
N LYS A 50 33.33 49.16 -12.31
CA LYS A 50 33.81 49.98 -13.44
C LYS A 50 32.96 51.23 -13.68
N LEU A 51 31.67 51.19 -13.33
CA LEU A 51 30.70 52.28 -13.54
C LEU A 51 30.48 53.14 -12.29
N GLY A 52 30.87 52.66 -11.10
CA GLY A 52 30.82 53.41 -9.84
C GLY A 52 29.40 53.68 -9.31
N SER A 53 28.36 53.11 -9.93
CA SER A 53 26.99 53.19 -9.42
C SER A 53 26.21 51.90 -9.66
N GLU A 54 25.51 51.44 -8.63
CA GLU A 54 24.64 50.25 -8.68
C GLU A 54 23.50 50.44 -9.70
N THR A 55 22.91 51.63 -9.74
CA THR A 55 21.81 51.97 -10.65
C THR A 55 22.24 51.89 -12.12
N ALA A 56 23.44 52.35 -12.49
CA ALA A 56 23.90 52.26 -13.88
C ALA A 56 24.11 50.80 -14.32
N ALA A 57 24.64 49.95 -13.43
CA ALA A 57 24.80 48.53 -13.70
C ALA A 57 23.44 47.85 -13.91
N GLU A 58 22.45 48.12 -13.05
CA GLU A 58 21.08 47.60 -13.19
C GLU A 58 20.45 47.94 -14.55
N TRP A 59 20.50 49.21 -14.95
CA TRP A 59 19.96 49.65 -16.24
C TRP A 59 20.66 48.96 -17.42
N VAL A 60 21.97 48.74 -17.34
CA VAL A 60 22.71 48.01 -18.38
C VAL A 60 22.21 46.57 -18.51
N PHE A 61 21.98 45.85 -17.41
CA PHE A 61 21.43 44.48 -17.47
C PHE A 61 20.00 44.44 -17.99
N ILE A 62 19.17 45.41 -17.59
CA ILE A 62 17.79 45.52 -18.09
C ILE A 62 17.81 45.70 -19.61
N ILE A 63 18.64 46.62 -20.12
CA ILE A 63 18.74 46.89 -21.56
C ILE A 63 19.28 45.65 -22.30
N ILE A 64 20.35 45.03 -21.80
CA ILE A 64 20.91 43.82 -22.42
C ILE A 64 19.88 42.69 -22.47
N SER A 65 19.13 42.48 -21.39
CA SER A 65 18.08 41.45 -21.33
C SER A 65 16.94 41.74 -22.29
N LEU A 66 16.51 43.01 -22.37
CA LEU A 66 15.45 43.44 -23.29
C LEU A 66 15.87 43.27 -24.76
N VAL A 67 17.11 43.64 -25.08
CA VAL A 67 17.68 43.45 -26.42
C VAL A 67 17.80 41.96 -26.75
N ALA A 68 18.31 41.13 -25.83
CA ALA A 68 18.43 39.69 -26.03
C ALA A 68 17.06 39.03 -26.29
N ALA A 69 16.04 39.40 -25.51
CA ALA A 69 14.66 38.94 -25.73
C ALA A 69 14.12 39.40 -27.09
N GLY A 70 14.33 40.67 -27.46
CA GLY A 70 13.92 41.23 -28.74
C GLY A 70 14.57 40.52 -29.93
N VAL A 71 15.85 40.19 -29.83
CA VAL A 71 16.58 39.40 -30.84
C VAL A 71 16.01 37.98 -30.93
N GLY A 72 15.75 37.32 -29.80
CA GLY A 72 15.16 35.98 -29.77
C GLY A 72 13.79 35.92 -30.43
N ILE A 73 12.91 36.88 -30.14
CA ILE A 73 11.58 36.99 -30.77
C ILE A 73 11.72 37.27 -32.26
N SER A 74 12.61 38.19 -32.65
CA SER A 74 12.85 38.53 -34.06
C SER A 74 13.35 37.33 -34.86
N LEU A 75 14.26 36.54 -34.30
CA LEU A 75 14.73 35.28 -34.88
C LEU A 75 13.58 34.28 -34.99
N GLY A 76 12.77 34.11 -33.94
CA GLY A 76 11.58 33.25 -33.97
C GLY A 76 10.63 33.60 -35.12
N LEU A 77 10.30 34.89 -35.27
CA LEU A 77 9.44 35.38 -36.37
C LEU A 77 10.08 35.14 -37.75
N LEU A 78 11.39 35.29 -37.86
CA LEU A 78 12.11 35.01 -39.11
C LEU A 78 12.04 33.53 -39.48
N PHE A 79 12.31 32.63 -38.52
CA PHE A 79 12.31 31.18 -38.74
C PHE A 79 10.92 30.58 -38.91
N TYR A 80 9.89 31.10 -38.22
CA TYR A 80 8.55 30.50 -38.24
C TYR A 80 7.55 31.20 -39.17
N VAL A 81 7.70 32.51 -39.43
CA VAL A 81 6.72 33.28 -40.22
C VAL A 81 7.28 33.70 -41.57
N LYS A 82 8.46 34.34 -41.60
CA LYS A 82 8.99 34.93 -42.84
C LYS A 82 9.69 33.91 -43.75
N SER A 83 10.44 32.96 -43.20
CA SER A 83 11.23 32.02 -44.00
C SER A 83 11.37 30.66 -43.33
N PRO A 84 10.32 29.81 -43.37
CA PRO A 84 10.34 28.47 -42.78
C PRO A 84 11.46 27.57 -43.30
N SER A 85 11.86 27.73 -44.57
CA SER A 85 12.91 26.94 -45.20
C SER A 85 14.29 27.10 -44.53
N LEU A 86 14.53 28.20 -43.80
CA LEU A 86 15.76 28.38 -43.03
C LEU A 86 15.84 27.38 -41.88
N ALA A 87 14.72 27.02 -41.25
CA ALA A 87 14.69 26.03 -40.18
C ALA A 87 15.18 24.67 -40.68
N ASP A 88 14.76 24.25 -41.88
CA ASP A 88 15.15 22.98 -42.49
C ASP A 88 16.65 22.93 -42.84
N VAL A 89 17.19 24.03 -43.38
CA VAL A 89 18.63 24.14 -43.70
C VAL A 89 19.47 24.02 -42.43
N TRP A 90 19.07 24.68 -41.35
CA TRP A 90 19.78 24.61 -40.07
C TRP A 90 19.60 23.26 -39.38
N ALA A 91 18.42 22.64 -39.49
CA ALA A 91 18.19 21.28 -39.01
C ALA A 91 19.08 20.26 -39.75
N ALA A 92 19.29 20.43 -41.06
CA ALA A 92 20.21 19.59 -41.83
C ALA A 92 21.68 19.79 -41.42
N ARG A 93 22.10 21.04 -41.17
CA ARG A 93 23.48 21.36 -40.75
C ARG A 93 23.78 20.90 -39.32
N LEU A 94 22.83 21.04 -38.41
CA LEU A 94 22.96 20.66 -37.00
C LEU A 94 22.29 19.30 -36.72
N GLY A 95 22.23 18.42 -37.72
CA GLY A 95 21.49 17.15 -37.66
C GLY A 95 21.65 16.34 -36.36
N PRO A 96 22.88 16.15 -35.82
CA PRO A 96 23.06 15.45 -34.55
C PRO A 96 22.41 16.15 -33.35
N LEU A 97 22.55 17.48 -33.24
CA LEU A 97 21.96 18.28 -32.16
C LEU A 97 20.45 18.39 -32.31
N TYR A 98 19.96 18.55 -33.55
CA TYR A 98 18.54 18.52 -33.86
C TYR A 98 17.92 17.19 -33.45
N ARG A 99 18.55 16.06 -33.82
CA ARG A 99 18.10 14.72 -33.41
C ARG A 99 18.15 14.53 -31.89
N ALA A 100 19.18 15.04 -31.23
CA ALA A 100 19.25 14.98 -29.77
C ALA A 100 18.09 15.74 -29.12
N SER A 101 17.87 17.01 -29.50
CA SER A 101 16.75 17.80 -29.00
C SER A 101 15.39 17.20 -29.37
N PHE A 102 15.24 16.65 -30.59
CA PHE A 102 14.01 16.02 -31.07
C PHE A 102 13.66 14.76 -30.27
N ASN A 103 14.65 13.93 -29.96
CA ASN A 103 14.48 12.77 -29.08
C ASN A 103 14.56 13.14 -27.59
N LYS A 104 14.41 14.43 -27.22
CA LYS A 104 14.50 14.91 -25.83
C LYS A 104 15.72 14.38 -25.07
N TYR A 105 16.85 14.32 -25.76
CA TYR A 105 18.11 13.77 -25.26
C TYR A 105 18.05 12.31 -24.81
N TRP A 106 17.08 11.53 -25.30
CA TRP A 106 16.82 10.12 -24.94
C TRP A 106 16.59 9.88 -23.45
N ILE A 107 16.24 10.93 -22.70
CA ILE A 107 16.01 10.85 -21.27
C ILE A 107 14.80 9.95 -21.01
N ASP A 108 13.71 10.17 -21.74
CA ASP A 108 12.46 9.41 -21.58
C ASP A 108 12.68 7.90 -21.84
N GLU A 109 13.42 7.55 -22.90
CA GLU A 109 13.75 6.17 -23.25
C GLU A 109 14.67 5.52 -22.21
N PHE A 110 15.68 6.24 -21.73
CA PHE A 110 16.56 5.75 -20.69
C PHE A 110 15.78 5.47 -19.40
N TYR A 111 14.95 6.41 -18.94
CA TYR A 111 14.10 6.21 -17.76
C TYR A 111 13.16 5.02 -17.95
N GLY A 112 12.52 4.91 -19.12
CA GLY A 112 11.65 3.80 -19.47
C GLY A 112 12.37 2.45 -19.42
N MET A 113 13.59 2.37 -19.96
CA MET A 113 14.36 1.12 -19.98
C MET A 113 15.02 0.78 -18.64
N ALA A 114 15.66 1.76 -18.01
CA ALA A 114 16.47 1.56 -16.82
C ALA A 114 15.62 1.38 -15.55
N LEU A 115 14.54 2.16 -15.42
CA LEU A 115 13.73 2.17 -14.22
C LEU A 115 12.38 1.50 -14.47
N THR A 116 11.55 2.05 -15.37
CA THR A 116 10.15 1.61 -15.50
C THR A 116 10.03 0.13 -15.86
N ARG A 117 10.75 -0.33 -16.89
CA ARG A 117 10.70 -1.75 -17.31
C ARG A 117 11.29 -2.68 -16.25
N ARG A 118 12.41 -2.31 -15.63
CA ARG A 118 13.05 -3.13 -14.57
C ARG A 118 12.14 -3.31 -13.36
N THR A 119 11.50 -2.23 -12.91
CA THR A 119 10.54 -2.29 -11.81
C THR A 119 9.32 -3.15 -12.17
N MET A 120 8.82 -3.03 -13.40
CA MET A 120 7.70 -3.86 -13.88
C MET A 120 8.07 -5.35 -13.95
N ASP A 121 9.26 -5.68 -14.43
CA ASP A 121 9.74 -7.06 -14.49
C ASP A 121 9.90 -7.66 -13.08
N LEU A 122 10.41 -6.87 -12.12
CA LEU A 122 10.51 -7.29 -10.72
C LEU A 122 9.12 -7.50 -10.10
N ALA A 123 8.16 -6.61 -10.36
CA ALA A 123 6.79 -6.77 -9.89
C ALA A 123 6.15 -8.07 -10.42
N ARG A 124 6.36 -8.38 -11.71
CA ARG A 124 5.90 -9.64 -12.31
C ARG A 124 6.56 -10.86 -11.68
N ALA A 125 7.85 -10.78 -11.34
CA ALA A 125 8.55 -11.87 -10.67
C ALA A 125 7.99 -12.12 -9.26
N VAL A 126 7.72 -11.06 -8.49
CA VAL A 126 7.11 -11.15 -7.16
C VAL A 126 5.70 -11.77 -7.25
N PHE A 127 4.88 -11.33 -8.21
CA PHE A 127 3.56 -11.91 -8.43
C PHE A 127 3.62 -13.40 -8.83
N ALA A 128 4.55 -13.77 -9.71
CA ALA A 128 4.74 -15.15 -10.10
C ALA A 128 5.21 -16.04 -8.93
N PHE A 129 5.96 -15.48 -7.99
CA PHE A 129 6.34 -16.17 -6.76
C PHE A 129 5.13 -16.39 -5.84
N ASP A 130 4.34 -15.35 -5.58
CA ASP A 130 3.15 -15.42 -4.73
C ASP A 130 2.15 -16.46 -5.25
N SER A 131 1.74 -16.33 -6.51
CA SER A 131 0.75 -17.21 -7.16
C SER A 131 1.17 -18.67 -7.28
N LYS A 132 2.48 -18.97 -7.26
CA LYS A 132 2.96 -20.36 -7.37
C LYS A 132 3.34 -20.97 -6.03
N VAL A 133 4.03 -20.20 -5.19
CA VAL A 133 4.61 -20.70 -3.94
C VAL A 133 3.63 -20.52 -2.80
N VAL A 134 3.09 -19.31 -2.63
CA VAL A 134 2.19 -19.00 -1.50
C VAL A 134 0.84 -19.66 -1.73
N ASP A 135 0.20 -19.38 -2.86
CA ASP A 135 -1.09 -20.00 -3.21
C ASP A 135 -0.95 -21.52 -3.36
N GLY A 136 0.18 -21.99 -3.88
CA GLY A 136 0.51 -23.42 -3.95
C GLY A 136 0.56 -24.05 -2.55
N GLY A 137 1.23 -23.41 -1.60
CA GLY A 137 1.28 -23.85 -0.21
C GLY A 137 -0.08 -23.87 0.47
N VAL A 138 -0.90 -22.83 0.27
CA VAL A 138 -2.26 -22.75 0.81
C VAL A 138 -3.13 -23.87 0.24
N ASN A 139 -3.13 -24.05 -1.08
CA ASN A 139 -3.89 -25.12 -1.73
C ASN A 139 -3.40 -26.51 -1.32
N GLY A 140 -2.09 -26.67 -1.10
CA GLY A 140 -1.49 -27.89 -0.55
C GLY A 140 -1.99 -28.21 0.86
N SER A 141 -2.03 -27.22 1.75
CA SER A 141 -2.55 -27.42 3.12
C SER A 141 -4.04 -27.76 3.12
N ALA A 142 -4.82 -27.16 2.22
CA ALA A 142 -6.22 -27.51 2.01
C ALA A 142 -6.37 -28.95 1.49
N TRP A 143 -5.52 -29.40 0.58
CA TRP A 143 -5.50 -30.78 0.11
C TRP A 143 -5.17 -31.77 1.24
N LEU A 144 -4.14 -31.48 2.05
CA LEU A 144 -3.77 -32.30 3.21
C LEU A 144 -4.92 -32.41 4.21
N THR A 145 -5.60 -31.30 4.50
CA THR A 145 -6.75 -31.29 5.41
C THR A 145 -7.89 -32.15 4.89
N ARG A 146 -8.19 -32.04 3.59
CA ARG A 146 -9.22 -32.88 2.94
C ARG A 146 -8.83 -34.35 2.94
N LEU A 147 -7.55 -34.68 2.73
CA LEU A 147 -7.05 -36.04 2.81
C LEU A 147 -7.23 -36.61 4.23
N SER A 148 -6.80 -35.87 5.25
CA SER A 148 -6.99 -36.26 6.66
C SER A 148 -8.46 -36.47 7.00
N SER A 149 -9.34 -35.59 6.53
CA SER A 149 -10.79 -35.72 6.71
C SER A 149 -11.34 -36.99 6.05
N ARG A 150 -10.88 -37.33 4.83
CA ARG A 150 -11.29 -38.57 4.14
C ARG A 150 -10.82 -39.82 4.90
N ILE A 151 -9.61 -39.80 5.44
CA ILE A 151 -9.07 -40.92 6.23
C ILE A 151 -9.91 -41.10 7.50
N THR A 152 -10.10 -40.04 8.28
CA THR A 152 -10.89 -40.10 9.51
C THR A 152 -12.33 -40.53 9.25
N GLY A 153 -12.99 -39.94 8.24
CA GLY A 153 -14.35 -40.31 7.87
C GLY A 153 -14.48 -41.74 7.34
N GLY A 154 -13.44 -42.26 6.65
CA GLY A 154 -13.38 -43.65 6.25
C GLY A 154 -13.26 -44.59 7.46
N THR A 155 -12.34 -44.30 8.37
CA THR A 155 -12.18 -45.09 9.60
C THR A 155 -13.46 -45.11 10.42
N ASP A 156 -14.12 -43.97 10.60
CA ASP A 156 -15.38 -43.89 11.36
C ASP A 156 -16.48 -44.73 10.70
N LYS A 157 -16.73 -44.53 9.41
CA LYS A 157 -17.81 -45.21 8.68
C LYS A 157 -17.62 -46.71 8.53
N TYR A 158 -16.38 -47.18 8.33
CA TYR A 158 -16.11 -48.59 8.08
C TYR A 158 -15.74 -49.37 9.34
N LEU A 159 -14.98 -48.77 10.25
CA LEU A 159 -14.52 -49.43 11.47
C LEU A 159 -15.54 -49.23 12.60
N VAL A 160 -15.84 -47.98 12.94
CA VAL A 160 -16.63 -47.64 14.13
C VAL A 160 -18.10 -47.96 13.88
N ASP A 161 -18.71 -47.32 12.88
CA ASP A 161 -20.11 -47.56 12.50
C ASP A 161 -20.33 -49.02 12.09
N GLY A 162 -19.37 -49.61 11.38
CA GLY A 162 -19.42 -51.02 10.99
C GLY A 162 -19.50 -51.94 12.21
N LEU A 163 -18.63 -51.73 13.19
CA LEU A 163 -18.60 -52.53 14.44
C LEU A 163 -19.84 -52.29 15.29
N VAL A 164 -20.26 -51.04 15.46
CA VAL A 164 -21.45 -50.68 16.25
C VAL A 164 -22.71 -51.28 15.62
N ASN A 165 -22.89 -51.16 14.30
CA ASN A 165 -24.04 -51.72 13.61
C ASN A 165 -24.05 -53.26 13.64
N ALA A 166 -22.88 -53.90 13.58
CA ALA A 166 -22.76 -55.34 13.73
C ALA A 166 -23.20 -55.80 15.13
N ILE A 167 -22.73 -55.12 16.19
CA ILE A 167 -23.09 -55.43 17.58
C ILE A 167 -24.57 -55.14 17.82
N ALA A 168 -25.06 -53.97 17.42
CA ALA A 168 -26.46 -53.59 17.57
C ALA A 168 -27.38 -54.56 16.81
N GLY A 169 -27.04 -54.91 15.58
CA GLY A 169 -27.76 -55.89 14.78
C GLY A 169 -27.77 -57.27 15.44
N PHE A 170 -26.66 -57.70 16.02
CA PHE A 170 -26.57 -58.96 16.77
C PHE A 170 -27.49 -58.96 18.00
N ILE A 171 -27.43 -57.92 18.84
CA ILE A 171 -28.27 -57.78 20.04
C ILE A 171 -29.75 -57.74 19.66
N VAL A 172 -30.11 -56.91 18.66
CA VAL A 172 -31.50 -56.79 18.20
C VAL A 172 -32.00 -58.14 17.66
N ARG A 173 -31.19 -58.87 16.91
CA ARG A 173 -31.58 -60.20 16.40
C ARG A 173 -31.81 -61.22 17.51
N LEU A 174 -31.07 -61.12 18.61
CA LEU A 174 -31.22 -62.00 19.78
C LEU A 174 -32.44 -61.63 20.63
N MET A 175 -32.65 -60.34 20.87
CA MET A 175 -33.69 -59.84 21.79
C MET A 175 -35.06 -59.64 21.12
N SER A 176 -35.09 -59.35 19.81
CA SER A 176 -36.33 -59.10 19.08
C SER A 176 -37.33 -60.26 19.15
N PRO A 177 -36.93 -61.54 18.98
CA PRO A 177 -37.87 -62.66 19.09
C PRO A 177 -38.52 -62.76 20.48
N ILE A 178 -37.78 -62.46 21.54
CA ILE A 178 -38.27 -62.51 22.93
C ILE A 178 -39.29 -61.40 23.17
N VAL A 179 -38.97 -60.17 22.79
CA VAL A 179 -39.88 -59.02 22.96
C VAL A 179 -41.13 -59.20 22.10
N ARG A 180 -40.97 -59.71 20.88
CA ARG A 180 -42.11 -60.02 20.00
C ARG A 180 -42.97 -61.16 20.55
N ALA A 181 -42.40 -62.13 21.26
CA ALA A 181 -43.17 -63.21 21.89
C ALA A 181 -44.08 -62.73 23.03
N VAL A 182 -43.74 -61.62 23.70
CA VAL A 182 -44.61 -60.98 24.70
C VAL A 182 -45.87 -60.37 24.04
N GLN A 183 -45.79 -60.01 22.76
CA GLN A 183 -46.93 -59.49 22.01
C GLN A 183 -47.74 -60.64 21.40
N THR A 184 -48.78 -61.08 22.12
CA THR A 184 -49.60 -62.24 21.73
C THR A 184 -50.63 -61.96 20.64
N GLY A 185 -50.89 -60.68 20.29
CA GLY A 185 -51.82 -60.30 19.22
C GLY A 185 -53.32 -60.41 19.58
N PHE A 186 -53.67 -61.00 20.72
CA PHE A 186 -55.05 -61.08 21.19
C PHE A 186 -55.42 -59.90 22.09
N ILE A 187 -56.41 -59.11 21.69
CA ILE A 187 -56.89 -57.92 22.42
C ILE A 187 -57.25 -58.24 23.88
N GLN A 188 -57.75 -59.46 24.13
CA GLN A 188 -58.15 -59.94 25.45
C GLN A 188 -56.97 -60.00 26.44
N ASN A 189 -55.79 -60.46 26.01
CA ASN A 189 -54.60 -60.51 26.86
C ASN A 189 -54.12 -59.11 27.23
N TYR A 190 -54.20 -58.16 26.29
CA TYR A 190 -53.87 -56.76 26.58
C TYR A 190 -54.87 -56.13 27.57
N ALA A 191 -56.17 -56.41 27.41
CA ALA A 191 -57.21 -55.94 28.33
C ALA A 191 -57.00 -56.47 29.76
N LEU A 192 -56.65 -57.75 29.90
CA LEU A 192 -56.36 -58.37 31.19
C LEU A 192 -55.15 -57.71 31.87
N VAL A 193 -54.05 -57.49 31.13
CA VAL A 193 -52.85 -56.81 31.67
C VAL A 193 -53.16 -55.38 32.12
N MET A 194 -53.99 -54.64 31.37
CA MET A 194 -54.41 -53.28 31.76
C MET A 194 -55.21 -53.27 33.06
N VAL A 195 -56.16 -54.21 33.23
CA VAL A 195 -56.97 -54.30 34.45
C VAL A 195 -56.12 -54.69 35.65
N ILE A 196 -55.24 -55.68 35.53
CA ILE A 196 -54.30 -56.07 36.59
C ILE A 196 -53.36 -54.90 36.92
N GLY A 197 -52.81 -54.23 35.91
CA GLY A 197 -51.94 -53.07 36.09
C GLY A 197 -52.63 -51.92 36.84
N LEU A 198 -53.90 -51.63 36.52
CA LEU A 198 -54.70 -50.63 37.22
C LEU A 198 -54.94 -51.04 38.68
N LEU A 199 -55.30 -52.29 38.95
CA LEU A 199 -55.53 -52.79 40.32
C LEU A 199 -54.25 -52.70 41.16
N VAL A 200 -53.09 -53.07 40.60
CA VAL A 200 -51.78 -52.95 41.27
C VAL A 200 -51.45 -51.48 41.53
N ALA A 201 -51.63 -50.60 40.55
CA ALA A 201 -51.36 -49.17 40.72
C ALA A 201 -52.23 -48.55 41.83
N VAL A 202 -53.53 -48.90 41.87
CA VAL A 202 -54.45 -48.46 42.93
C VAL A 202 -54.05 -49.02 44.28
N ALA A 203 -53.72 -50.32 44.36
CA ALA A 203 -53.27 -50.94 45.61
C ALA A 203 -51.98 -50.29 46.15
N LEU A 204 -50.98 -50.05 45.29
CA LEU A 204 -49.75 -49.36 45.66
C LEU A 204 -50.01 -47.90 46.08
N TYR A 205 -50.92 -47.21 45.39
CA TYR A 205 -51.33 -45.85 45.77
C TYR A 205 -51.98 -45.83 47.16
N LEU A 206 -52.90 -46.75 47.44
CA LEU A 206 -53.55 -46.84 48.74
C LEU A 206 -52.55 -47.21 49.86
N VAL A 207 -51.65 -48.16 49.64
CA VAL A 207 -50.58 -48.51 50.59
C VAL A 207 -49.61 -47.36 50.84
N LYS A 208 -49.43 -46.45 49.87
CA LYS A 208 -48.59 -45.26 50.03
C LYS A 208 -49.34 -44.09 50.70
N VAL A 209 -50.67 -44.05 50.57
CA VAL A 209 -51.54 -42.99 51.09
C VAL A 209 -51.96 -43.24 52.53
N PHE A 210 -52.10 -44.50 52.93
CA PHE A 210 -52.29 -44.93 54.32
C PHE A 210 -50.95 -45.24 54.99
#